data_AF-A0AA43J585-F1
#
_entry.id   AF-A0AA43J585-F1
#
_cell.length_a   1.000
_cell.length_b   1.000
_cell.length_c   1.000
_cell.angle_alpha   90.00
_cell.angle_beta   90.00
_cell.angle_gamma   90.00
#
_symmetry.space_group_name_H-M   'P 1'
#
loop_
_entity.id
_entity.type
_entity.pdbx_description
1 polymer ?
#
loop_
_entity_poly.entity_id
_entity_poly.type
_entity_poly.pdbx_seq_one_letter_code
_entity_poly.pdbx_strand_id
1 'polypeptide(L)'
;MARWEYDRDNEVDRRGIFRDFKPRPRHTGSSVVTSGGSVGPFLRNFYRHQVVVSAPVQRFFLFLVLAGLIYAFVLGDGGAIRIAMLRHERASLDRNIAELEHSAALLETELARLDSDPFYVEKTARERYGYIQPGDKVYKLVPAQPKSN
;
A
#
# COMPACT_ATOMS: atom_id res chain seq x y z
N MET A 1 -15.40 102.19 44.68
CA MET A 1 -14.29 102.64 45.54
C MET A 1 -14.38 101.90 46.86
N ALA A 2 -13.48 100.97 47.15
CA ALA A 2 -13.23 100.49 48.49
C ALA A 2 -11.80 99.95 48.52
N ARG A 3 -10.99 100.68 49.28
CA ARG A 3 -9.56 100.54 49.52
C ARG A 3 -9.37 99.37 50.49
N TRP A 4 -8.53 98.39 50.14
CA TRP A 4 -8.08 97.40 51.10
C TRP A 4 -6.58 97.49 51.25
N GLU A 5 -6.23 97.79 52.50
CA GLU A 5 -4.92 97.95 53.09
C GLU A 5 -4.01 96.76 52.77
N TYR A 6 -2.74 97.10 52.57
CA TYR A 6 -1.61 96.24 52.25
C TYR A 6 -1.03 95.70 53.55
N ASP A 7 -1.19 94.39 53.80
CA ASP A 7 -0.53 93.71 54.90
C ASP A 7 0.81 93.15 54.42
N ARG A 8 1.90 93.61 55.06
CA ARG A 8 3.27 93.57 54.52
C ARG A 8 4.17 92.74 55.42
N ASP A 9 3.78 91.50 55.70
CA ASP A 9 4.48 90.69 56.70
C ASP A 9 4.67 89.27 56.15
N ASN A 10 5.79 89.02 55.47
CA ASN A 10 6.64 87.82 55.67
C ASN A 10 7.55 87.62 54.46
N GLU A 11 8.61 88.42 54.46
CA GLU A 11 9.84 88.14 53.75
C GLU A 11 10.61 87.08 54.55
N VAL A 12 10.32 85.80 54.30
CA VAL A 12 11.08 84.67 54.84
C VAL A 12 11.77 83.92 53.70
N ASP A 13 13.00 84.36 53.49
CA ASP A 13 14.17 83.59 53.05
C ASP A 13 13.90 82.26 52.33
N ARG A 14 13.80 82.31 50.99
CA ARG A 14 13.88 81.14 50.11
C ARG A 14 15.24 81.02 49.42
N ARG A 15 16.33 81.24 50.14
CA ARG A 15 17.69 80.95 49.65
C ARG A 15 18.43 79.97 50.56
N GLY A 16 17.92 78.74 50.68
CA GLY A 16 18.59 77.73 51.52
C GLY A 16 18.33 76.25 51.28
N ILE A 17 17.35 75.83 50.47
CA ILE A 17 16.94 74.40 50.42
C ILE A 17 17.63 73.61 49.29
N PHE A 18 18.89 73.91 48.99
CA PHE A 18 19.67 73.14 47.99
C PHE A 18 21.15 73.04 48.38
N ARG A 19 21.46 72.52 49.56
CA ARG A 19 22.86 72.29 49.98
C ARG A 19 23.20 70.90 50.51
N ASP A 20 22.34 69.88 50.33
CA ASP A 20 22.65 68.51 50.79
C ASP A 20 22.36 67.41 49.74
N PHE A 21 22.65 67.67 48.46
CA PHE A 21 22.72 66.60 47.47
C PHE A 21 24.10 65.92 47.49
N LYS A 22 24.23 64.80 48.21
CA LYS A 22 25.31 63.82 47.93
C LYS A 22 24.90 62.96 46.73
N PRO A 23 25.65 62.92 45.61
CA PRO A 23 25.35 61.96 44.56
C PRO A 23 25.54 60.55 45.10
N ARG A 24 24.53 59.68 44.92
CA ARG A 24 24.68 58.24 45.19
C ARG A 24 25.70 57.65 44.21
N PRO A 25 26.50 56.64 44.60
CA PRO A 25 27.40 55.96 43.67
C PRO A 25 26.58 55.40 42.50
N ARG A 26 26.95 55.83 41.29
CA ARG A 26 26.38 55.36 40.05
C ARG A 26 26.83 53.91 39.87
N HIS A 27 25.93 52.95 40.06
CA HIS A 27 26.20 51.59 39.60
C HIS A 27 26.32 51.65 38.09
N THR A 28 27.55 51.50 37.60
CA THR A 28 27.91 51.42 36.20
C THR A 28 27.45 50.07 35.65
N GLY A 29 26.13 49.89 35.55
CA GLY A 29 25.55 48.85 34.71
C GLY A 29 25.65 49.33 33.27
N SER A 30 26.69 48.87 32.57
CA SER A 30 26.81 49.02 31.13
C SER A 30 25.57 48.41 30.46
N SER A 31 24.64 49.24 30.02
CA SER A 31 23.69 48.84 28.99
C SER A 31 24.49 48.73 27.69
N VAL A 32 25.14 47.59 27.50
CA VAL A 32 25.74 47.23 26.23
C VAL A 32 24.57 47.05 25.26
N VAL A 33 24.37 48.06 24.40
CA VAL A 33 23.59 47.92 23.18
C VAL A 33 24.43 47.04 22.25
N THR A 34 24.23 45.72 22.32
CA THR A 34 24.76 44.80 21.33
C THR A 34 23.82 44.79 20.13
N SER A 35 24.18 45.52 19.08
CA SER A 35 23.77 45.17 17.73
C SER A 35 24.33 43.77 17.43
N GLY A 36 23.48 42.74 17.42
CA GLY A 36 23.90 41.37 17.13
C GLY A 36 23.15 40.36 17.97
N GLY A 37 22.09 39.81 17.38
CA GLY A 37 21.39 38.57 17.73
C GLY A 37 21.46 38.04 19.17
N SER A 38 20.32 38.09 19.86
CA SER A 38 19.68 36.88 20.40
C SER A 38 18.32 37.26 20.98
N VAL A 39 17.25 36.90 20.27
CA VAL A 39 15.91 36.77 20.87
C VAL A 39 16.00 35.79 22.04
N GLY A 40 15.42 36.17 23.18
CA GLY A 40 15.57 35.47 24.47
C GLY A 40 15.27 33.97 24.41
N PRO A 41 15.92 33.14 25.25
CA PRO A 41 15.96 31.68 25.15
C PRO A 41 14.69 30.99 25.63
N PHE A 42 13.54 31.66 25.57
CA PHE A 42 12.29 31.18 26.16
C PHE A 42 11.67 30.01 25.38
N LEU A 43 12.05 29.81 24.12
CA LEU A 43 11.59 28.68 23.30
C LEU A 43 12.56 27.50 23.26
N ARG A 44 13.70 27.56 23.94
CA ARG A 44 14.72 26.48 23.84
C ARG A 44 14.35 25.22 24.63
N ASN A 45 13.46 25.34 25.63
CA ASN A 45 13.13 24.23 26.51
C ASN A 45 11.85 23.47 26.12
N PHE A 46 11.01 24.03 25.24
CA PHE A 46 9.77 23.37 24.79
C PHE A 46 9.96 22.39 23.62
N TYR A 47 11.17 22.30 23.04
CA TYR A 47 11.56 21.23 22.12
C TYR A 47 12.47 20.18 22.79
N ARG A 48 12.37 20.04 24.12
CA ARG A 48 13.10 19.05 24.92
C ARG A 48 12.27 17.81 25.23
N HIS A 49 11.31 17.48 24.36
CA HIS A 49 10.91 16.09 24.17
C HIS A 49 11.53 15.60 22.87
N GLN A 50 12.86 15.52 22.86
CA GLN A 50 13.50 14.54 22.01
C GLN A 50 13.14 13.20 22.62
N VAL A 51 12.28 12.45 21.93
CA VAL A 51 12.16 11.02 22.22
C VAL A 51 13.56 10.48 21.92
N VAL A 52 14.39 10.34 22.96
CA VAL A 52 15.71 9.72 22.84
C VAL A 52 15.43 8.24 22.68
N VAL A 53 14.92 7.87 21.50
CA VAL A 53 14.75 6.49 21.11
C VAL A 53 16.17 5.95 21.06
N SER A 54 16.48 4.98 21.93
CA SER A 54 17.78 4.34 21.89
C SER A 54 17.98 3.79 20.47
N ALA A 55 19.19 3.95 19.92
CA ALA A 55 19.53 3.45 18.59
C ALA A 55 19.04 2.00 18.30
N PRO A 56 19.08 1.04 19.25
CA PRO A 56 18.48 -0.28 19.03
C PRO A 56 16.95 -0.26 18.87
N VAL A 57 16.22 0.57 19.61
CA VAL A 57 14.75 0.65 19.52
C VAL A 57 14.32 1.30 18.21
N GLN A 58 15.05 2.32 17.73
CA GLN A 58 14.79 2.93 16.42
C GLN A 58 15.05 1.94 15.28
N ARG A 59 16.13 1.15 15.37
CA ARG A 59 16.43 0.09 14.41
C ARG A 59 15.37 -1.00 14.41
N PHE A 60 14.87 -1.37 15.59
CA PHE A 60 13.81 -2.37 15.73
C PHE A 60 12.48 -1.87 15.13
N PHE A 61 12.15 -0.60 15.35
CA PHE A 61 10.96 0.01 14.75
C PHE A 61 11.07 0.11 13.23
N LEU A 62 12.24 0.53 12.71
CA LEU A 62 12.52 0.51 11.28
C LEU A 62 12.42 -0.90 10.68
N PHE A 63 12.95 -1.90 11.38
CA PHE A 63 12.85 -3.30 10.97
C PHE A 63 11.40 -3.78 10.93
N LEU A 64 10.58 -3.44 11.94
CA LEU A 64 9.16 -3.78 11.97
C LEU A 64 8.38 -3.13 10.82
N VAL A 65 8.63 -1.84 10.54
CA VAL A 65 8.00 -1.14 9.43
C VAL A 65 8.42 -1.78 8.09
N LEU A 66 9.69 -2.10 7.92
CA LEU A 66 10.20 -2.76 6.70
C LEU A 66 9.61 -4.17 6.54
N ALA A 67 9.55 -4.94 7.62
CA ALA A 67 8.95 -6.27 7.63
C ALA A 67 7.45 -6.22 7.30
N GLY A 68 6.73 -5.23 7.84
CA GLY A 68 5.31 -4.99 7.52
C GLY A 68 5.10 -4.62 6.04
N LEU A 69 5.98 -3.79 5.47
CA LEU A 69 5.98 -3.47 4.03
C LEU A 69 6.23 -4.71 3.17
N ILE A 70 7.22 -5.53 3.52
CA ILE A 70 7.50 -6.80 2.82
C ILE A 70 6.30 -7.73 2.94
N TYR A 71 5.73 -7.88 4.13
CA TYR A 71 4.56 -8.72 4.37
C TYR A 71 3.35 -8.24 3.55
N ALA A 72 3.06 -6.95 3.55
CA ALA A 72 1.99 -6.36 2.74
C ALA A 72 2.27 -6.50 1.23
N PHE A 73 3.52 -6.48 0.80
CA PHE A 73 3.89 -6.68 -0.61
C PHE A 73 3.81 -8.15 -1.01
N VAL A 74 4.00 -9.09 -0.08
CA VAL A 74 3.91 -10.54 -0.35
C VAL A 74 2.47 -11.05 -0.26
N LEU A 75 1.68 -10.58 0.72
CA LEU A 75 0.30 -11.04 0.97
C LEU A 75 -0.78 -10.07 0.49
N GLY A 76 -0.45 -8.83 0.13
CA GLY A 76 -1.44 -7.87 -0.37
C GLY A 76 -1.92 -8.20 -1.78
N ASP A 77 -3.08 -7.67 -2.16
CA ASP A 77 -3.76 -7.93 -3.44
C ASP A 77 -2.90 -7.67 -4.69
N GLY A 78 -1.83 -6.87 -4.57
CA GLY A 78 -0.86 -6.58 -5.63
C GLY A 78 0.43 -7.41 -5.60
N GLY A 79 0.51 -8.44 -4.76
CA GLY A 79 1.77 -9.16 -4.53
C GLY A 79 2.30 -9.89 -5.77
N ALA A 80 3.61 -9.83 -5.97
CA ALA A 80 4.30 -10.41 -7.12
C ALA A 80 4.01 -11.92 -7.31
N ILE A 81 3.75 -12.64 -6.22
CA ILE A 81 3.37 -14.06 -6.22
C ILE A 81 2.03 -14.25 -6.93
N ARG A 82 1.04 -13.39 -6.65
CA ARG A 82 -0.29 -13.47 -7.26
C ARG A 82 -0.19 -13.22 -8.77
N ILE A 83 0.60 -12.22 -9.18
CA ILE A 83 0.84 -11.90 -10.59
C ILE A 83 1.54 -13.08 -11.30
N ALA A 84 2.52 -13.73 -10.67
CA ALA A 84 3.18 -14.90 -11.24
C ALA A 84 2.20 -16.09 -11.40
N MET A 85 1.35 -16.34 -10.40
CA MET A 85 0.36 -17.40 -10.44
C MET A 85 -0.71 -17.15 -11.52
N LEU A 86 -1.22 -15.92 -11.60
CA LEU A 86 -2.17 -15.49 -12.65
C LEU A 86 -1.58 -15.61 -14.06
N ARG A 87 -0.27 -15.36 -14.24
CA ARG A 87 0.40 -15.56 -15.52
C ARG A 87 0.47 -17.03 -15.93
N HIS A 88 0.73 -17.93 -14.97
CA HIS A 88 0.70 -19.36 -15.23
C HIS A 88 -0.71 -19.87 -15.53
N GLU A 89 -1.71 -19.41 -14.77
CA GLU A 89 -3.10 -19.82 -14.97
C GLU A 89 -3.64 -19.35 -16.32
N ARG A 90 -3.32 -18.11 -16.75
CA ARG A 90 -3.61 -17.64 -18.11
C ARG A 90 -2.97 -18.52 -19.18
N ALA A 91 -1.68 -18.82 -19.04
CA ALA A 91 -0.99 -19.67 -20.01
C ALA A 91 -1.58 -21.09 -20.08
N SER A 92 -2.08 -21.66 -18.98
CA SER A 92 -2.79 -22.94 -19.01
C SER A 92 -4.16 -22.84 -19.66
N LEU A 93 -4.90 -21.77 -19.40
CA LEU A 93 -6.22 -21.54 -20.01
C LEU A 93 -6.10 -21.36 -21.53
N ASP A 94 -5.11 -20.59 -21.99
CA ASP A 94 -4.87 -20.38 -23.41
C ASP A 94 -4.53 -21.70 -24.14
N ARG A 95 -3.75 -22.58 -23.49
CA ARG A 95 -3.47 -23.93 -24.01
C ARG A 95 -4.72 -24.78 -24.09
N ASN A 96 -5.54 -24.76 -23.04
CA ASN A 96 -6.80 -25.51 -23.02
C ASN A 96 -7.76 -25.03 -24.11
N ILE A 97 -7.83 -23.72 -24.35
CA ILE A 97 -8.63 -23.15 -25.44
C ILE A 97 -8.13 -23.67 -26.79
N ALA A 98 -6.82 -23.62 -27.04
CA ALA A 98 -6.25 -24.11 -28.29
C ALA A 98 -6.50 -25.62 -28.50
N GLU A 99 -6.42 -26.43 -27.45
CA GLU A 99 -6.72 -27.86 -27.51
C GLU A 99 -8.20 -28.15 -27.78
N LEU A 100 -9.09 -27.39 -27.14
CA LEU A 100 -10.54 -27.47 -27.36
C LEU A 100 -10.91 -27.05 -28.79
N GLU A 101 -10.34 -25.96 -29.30
CA GLU A 101 -10.55 -25.50 -30.68
C GLU A 101 -10.08 -26.55 -31.70
N HIS A 102 -8.90 -27.14 -31.48
CA HIS A 102 -8.40 -28.22 -32.33
C HIS A 102 -9.31 -29.44 -32.29
N SER A 103 -9.79 -29.82 -31.10
CA SER A 103 -10.71 -30.96 -30.93
C SER A 103 -12.06 -30.71 -31.59
N ALA A 104 -12.58 -29.49 -31.49
CA ALA A 104 -13.81 -29.09 -32.16
C ALA A 104 -13.66 -29.15 -33.68
N ALA A 105 -12.56 -28.62 -34.23
CA ALA A 105 -12.28 -28.69 -35.66
C ALA A 105 -12.19 -30.14 -36.16
N LEU A 106 -11.54 -31.02 -35.41
CA LEU A 106 -11.50 -32.45 -35.75
C LEU A 106 -12.91 -33.07 -35.75
N LEU A 107 -13.70 -32.83 -34.71
CA LEU A 107 -15.07 -33.33 -34.63
C LEU A 107 -15.96 -32.80 -35.75
N GLU A 108 -15.84 -31.53 -36.12
CA GLU A 108 -16.55 -30.94 -37.27
C GLU A 108 -16.16 -31.63 -38.58
N THR A 109 -14.87 -31.90 -38.79
CA THR A 109 -14.44 -32.65 -39.98
C THR A 109 -14.95 -34.09 -40.00
N GLU A 110 -15.04 -34.74 -38.84
CA GLU A 110 -15.59 -36.08 -38.73
C GLU A 110 -17.11 -36.06 -38.99
N LEU A 111 -17.84 -35.11 -38.42
CA LEU A 111 -19.26 -34.87 -38.71
C LEU A 111 -19.50 -34.63 -40.20
N ALA A 112 -18.71 -33.76 -40.84
CA ALA A 112 -18.83 -33.49 -42.28
C ALA A 112 -18.61 -34.76 -43.12
N ARG A 113 -17.70 -35.65 -42.71
CA ARG A 113 -17.46 -36.94 -43.37
C ARG A 113 -18.60 -37.94 -43.14
N LEU A 114 -19.21 -37.93 -41.95
CA LEU A 114 -20.41 -38.74 -41.67
C LEU A 114 -21.61 -38.23 -42.47
N ASP A 115 -21.78 -36.92 -42.63
CA ASP A 115 -22.95 -36.36 -43.31
C ASP A 115 -22.87 -36.49 -44.84
N SER A 116 -21.66 -36.45 -45.41
CA SER A 116 -21.45 -36.50 -46.86
C SER A 116 -21.37 -37.92 -47.46
N ASP A 117 -21.11 -38.95 -46.65
CA ASP A 117 -20.92 -40.32 -47.15
C ASP A 117 -21.77 -41.37 -46.39
N PRO A 118 -22.88 -41.84 -46.98
CA PRO A 118 -23.71 -42.91 -46.43
C PRO A 118 -22.96 -44.21 -46.17
N PHE A 119 -21.94 -44.54 -46.98
CA PHE A 119 -21.14 -45.74 -46.82
C PHE A 119 -20.24 -45.65 -45.58
N TYR A 120 -19.71 -44.45 -45.29
CA TYR A 120 -18.91 -44.20 -44.10
C TYR A 120 -19.75 -44.31 -42.81
N VAL A 121 -21.01 -43.88 -42.84
CA VAL A 121 -21.96 -44.05 -41.73
C VAL A 121 -22.27 -45.52 -41.49
N GLU A 122 -22.60 -46.27 -42.53
CA GLU A 122 -22.89 -47.71 -42.40
C GLU A 122 -21.67 -48.46 -41.86
N LYS A 123 -20.47 -48.18 -42.39
CA LYS A 123 -19.22 -48.77 -41.91
C LYS A 123 -18.98 -48.46 -40.42
N THR A 124 -19.14 -47.19 -40.02
CA THR A 124 -18.96 -46.78 -38.62
C THR A 124 -20.00 -47.43 -37.70
N ALA A 125 -21.25 -47.53 -38.14
CA ALA A 125 -22.32 -48.19 -37.39
C ALA A 125 -22.03 -49.67 -37.18
N ARG A 126 -21.57 -50.39 -38.21
CA ARG A 126 -21.23 -51.82 -38.13
C ARG A 126 -19.96 -52.06 -37.30
N GLU A 127 -18.90 -51.28 -37.50
CA GLU A 127 -17.59 -51.50 -36.86
C GLU A 127 -17.52 -50.99 -35.41
N ARG A 128 -17.96 -49.75 -35.14
CA ARG A 128 -17.88 -49.16 -33.79
C ARG A 128 -19.05 -49.53 -32.90
N TYR A 129 -20.25 -49.67 -33.46
CA TYR A 129 -21.47 -49.87 -32.69
C TYR A 129 -22.09 -51.26 -32.86
N GLY A 130 -21.54 -52.12 -33.72
CA GLY A 130 -22.07 -53.45 -33.95
C GLY A 130 -23.50 -53.43 -34.51
N TYR A 131 -23.84 -52.39 -35.28
CA TYR A 131 -25.17 -52.26 -35.88
C TYR A 131 -25.45 -53.39 -36.87
N ILE A 132 -26.62 -54.01 -36.75
CA ILE A 132 -27.07 -55.15 -37.55
C ILE A 132 -28.45 -54.80 -38.10
N GLN A 133 -28.61 -54.86 -39.42
CA GLN A 133 -29.87 -54.52 -40.07
C GLN A 133 -30.85 -55.71 -40.03
N PRO A 134 -32.18 -55.49 -39.98
CA PRO A 134 -33.16 -56.58 -40.02
C PRO A 134 -32.98 -57.43 -41.29
N GLY A 135 -32.47 -58.66 -41.13
CA GLY A 135 -32.15 -59.58 -42.24
C GLY A 135 -30.68 -60.06 -42.28
N ASP A 136 -29.79 -59.43 -41.52
CA ASP A 136 -28.37 -59.81 -41.44
C ASP A 136 -28.17 -61.14 -40.67
N LYS A 137 -27.26 -62.00 -41.15
CA LYS A 137 -26.94 -63.30 -40.53
C LYS A 137 -25.77 -63.15 -39.54
N VAL A 138 -26.02 -63.40 -38.26
CA VAL A 138 -25.00 -63.33 -37.20
C VAL A 138 -24.26 -64.66 -37.08
N TYR A 139 -22.96 -64.67 -37.40
CA TYR A 139 -22.08 -65.81 -37.17
C TYR A 139 -21.37 -65.65 -35.82
N LYS A 140 -21.71 -66.50 -34.84
CA LYS A 140 -20.95 -66.60 -33.59
C LYS A 140 -19.86 -67.64 -33.77
N LEU A 141 -18.60 -67.21 -33.71
CA LEU A 141 -17.46 -68.12 -33.70
C LEU A 141 -17.40 -68.79 -32.32
N VAL A 142 -17.87 -70.04 -32.24
CA VAL A 142 -17.75 -70.85 -31.02
C VAL A 142 -16.42 -71.58 -31.08
N PRO A 143 -15.53 -71.45 -30.09
CA PRO A 143 -14.29 -72.22 -30.07
C PRO A 143 -14.63 -73.72 -30.04
N ALA A 144 -13.92 -74.49 -30.87
CA ALA A 144 -14.14 -75.92 -30.97
C ALA A 144 -13.90 -76.58 -29.61
N GLN A 145 -14.94 -77.21 -29.06
CA GLN A 145 -14.85 -77.96 -27.81
C GLN A 145 -13.84 -79.10 -28.00
N PRO A 146 -12.79 -79.19 -27.16
CA PRO A 146 -11.86 -80.31 -27.22
C PRO A 146 -12.62 -81.60 -26.87
N LYS A 147 -12.64 -82.52 -27.82
CA LYS A 147 -13.34 -83.80 -27.74
C LYS A 147 -12.69 -84.65 -26.62
N SER A 148 -13.37 -84.82 -25.49
CA SER A 148 -12.91 -85.73 -24.43
C SER A 148 -13.19 -87.18 -24.83
N ASN A 149 -12.15 -88.00 -24.87
CA ASN A 149 -12.23 -89.46 -25.06
C ASN A 149 -12.66 -90.16 -23.77
#